data_AF-A0A2D8UPU9-F1
#
_entry.id   AF-A0A2D8UPU9-F1
#
_cell.length_a   1.000
_cell.length_b   1.000
_cell.length_c   1.000
_cell.angle_alpha   90.00
_cell.angle_beta   90.00
_cell.angle_gamma   90.00
#
_symmetry.space_group_name_H-M   'P 1'
#
loop_
_entity.id
_entity.type
_entity.pdbx_description
1 polymer ?
#
loop_
_entity_poly.entity_id
_entity_poly.type
_entity_poly.pdbx_seq_one_letter_code
_entity_poly.pdbx_strand_id
1 'polypeptide(L)'
;MRVNNPKIKVDDLSINPTLICSIDLEFDYSLEIPISVTGKLIGSNNRVLALISEHQINSDYDYGLRLLSKDEKEQSRKENRPHRRFVQLSAQLTQIAIESIENQRDKTSDKSINFSLDLVIKSMSLTKDISDNRFEDFIKIKIAREYSNVSIEQSEWINKFSEKLGIGKFMLVELKVPNSEVPDFWNKLFELLRKNVTDMELSIRSGDWQKTMLFARKFFENIKIGDKKKGHKEFREELNKKMTELQHSEKGIQNLYDGIWQFFEFTSKFIHDKDTDGNNYEVLPIPSKEDAYFVYALSVGLLGLLGKNLE
;
A
#
# COMPACT_ATOMS: atom_id res chain seq x y z
N MET A 1 -5.50 14.69 31.53
CA MET A 1 -5.63 13.70 30.47
C MET A 1 -4.29 13.42 29.81
N ARG A 2 -4.04 12.20 29.33
CA ARG A 2 -2.87 11.84 28.53
C ARG A 2 -3.28 10.96 27.36
N VAL A 3 -2.56 11.08 26.24
CA VAL A 3 -2.72 10.21 25.06
C VAL A 3 -1.64 9.14 25.09
N ASN A 4 -2.03 7.88 24.93
CA ASN A 4 -1.12 6.75 24.84
C ASN A 4 -1.43 5.87 23.62
N ASN A 5 -0.47 5.01 23.26
CA ASN A 5 -0.59 3.97 22.23
C ASN A 5 -1.17 4.45 20.89
N PRO A 6 -0.64 5.53 20.28
CA PRO A 6 -1.12 5.99 18.99
C PRO A 6 -0.86 4.92 17.92
N LYS A 7 -1.88 4.60 17.12
CA LYS A 7 -1.80 3.67 16.00
C LYS A 7 -2.50 4.25 14.79
N ILE A 8 -1.97 3.97 13.61
CA ILE A 8 -2.57 4.37 12.33
C ILE A 8 -2.81 3.11 11.51
N LYS A 9 -3.97 3.02 10.88
CA LYS A 9 -4.33 1.98 9.91
C LYS A 9 -5.16 2.58 8.79
N VAL A 10 -5.32 1.87 7.67
CA VAL A 10 -6.29 2.26 6.64
C VAL A 10 -7.70 1.88 7.07
N ASP A 11 -8.68 2.70 6.69
CA ASP A 11 -10.09 2.35 6.76
C ASP A 11 -10.50 1.57 5.51
N ASP A 12 -10.80 0.28 5.67
CA ASP A 12 -11.20 -0.60 4.57
C ASP A 12 -12.66 -0.41 4.13
N LEU A 13 -13.47 0.36 4.89
CA LEU A 13 -14.90 0.54 4.63
C LEU A 13 -15.21 1.88 3.95
N SER A 14 -14.28 2.83 3.99
CA SER A 14 -14.47 4.16 3.42
C SER A 14 -14.31 4.16 1.91
N ILE A 15 -15.21 4.86 1.21
CA ILE A 15 -15.13 5.06 -0.26
C ILE A 15 -13.91 5.91 -0.62
N ASN A 16 -13.61 6.92 0.21
CA ASN A 16 -12.45 7.79 0.01
C ASN A 16 -11.27 7.26 0.83
N PRO A 17 -10.02 7.37 0.31
CA PRO A 17 -8.83 6.99 1.05
C PRO A 17 -8.80 7.66 2.44
N THR A 18 -8.89 6.85 3.49
CA THR A 18 -9.05 7.34 4.87
C THR A 18 -8.15 6.56 5.79
N LEU A 19 -7.48 7.26 6.71
CA LEU A 19 -6.70 6.65 7.78
C LEU A 19 -7.48 6.70 9.08
N ILE A 20 -7.50 5.59 9.81
CA ILE A 20 -8.00 5.51 11.19
C ILE A 20 -6.83 5.72 12.14
N CYS A 21 -6.89 6.78 12.92
CA CYS A 21 -5.98 7.08 14.02
C CYS A 21 -6.63 6.60 15.32
N SER A 22 -6.03 5.60 15.95
CA SER A 22 -6.51 5.04 17.22
C SER A 22 -5.62 5.48 18.37
N ILE A 23 -6.22 5.89 19.50
CA ILE A 23 -5.51 6.33 20.69
C ILE A 23 -6.19 5.81 21.97
N ASP A 24 -5.41 5.69 23.04
CA ASP A 24 -5.92 5.47 24.39
C ASP A 24 -5.87 6.80 25.18
N LEU A 25 -7.02 7.28 25.64
CA LEU A 25 -7.10 8.41 26.55
C LEU A 25 -7.05 7.92 28.00
N GLU A 26 -6.09 8.44 28.77
CA GLU A 26 -5.98 8.21 30.21
C GLU A 26 -6.41 9.43 31.02
N PHE A 27 -7.36 9.23 31.94
CA PHE A 27 -7.92 10.29 32.79
C PHE A 27 -8.62 9.76 34.06
N ASP A 28 -9.04 10.66 34.94
CA ASP A 28 -9.77 10.35 36.17
C ASP A 28 -11.17 10.98 36.11
N TYR A 29 -12.21 10.14 36.00
CA TYR A 29 -13.62 10.59 35.92
C TYR A 29 -14.03 11.50 37.08
N SER A 30 -13.39 11.37 38.24
CA SER A 30 -13.71 12.21 39.40
C SER A 30 -13.23 13.66 39.23
N LEU A 31 -12.28 13.89 38.32
CA LEU A 31 -11.60 15.18 38.14
C LEU A 31 -11.82 15.80 36.76
N GLU A 32 -11.84 14.99 35.71
CA GLU A 32 -11.88 15.43 34.33
C GLU A 32 -12.62 14.40 33.46
N ILE A 33 -13.56 14.85 32.64
CA ILE A 33 -14.31 14.01 31.69
C ILE A 33 -14.00 14.49 30.27
N PRO A 34 -13.54 13.61 29.36
CA PRO A 34 -13.33 14.00 27.97
C PRO A 34 -14.67 14.17 27.26
N ILE A 35 -14.80 15.23 26.48
CA ILE A 35 -15.99 15.56 25.69
C ILE A 35 -15.77 15.13 24.24
N SER A 36 -14.67 15.57 23.64
CA SER A 36 -14.35 15.24 22.26
C SER A 36 -12.86 15.29 21.97
N VAL A 37 -12.48 14.59 20.91
CA VAL A 37 -11.13 14.61 20.36
C VAL A 37 -11.19 14.94 18.87
N THR A 38 -10.34 15.84 18.43
CA THR A 38 -10.10 16.17 17.01
C THR A 38 -8.61 16.46 16.83
N GLY A 39 -8.18 16.87 15.65
CA GLY A 39 -6.78 17.19 15.44
C GLY A 39 -6.38 17.28 13.98
N LYS A 40 -5.08 17.14 13.75
CA LYS A 40 -4.45 17.13 12.44
C LYS A 40 -3.53 15.94 12.32
N LEU A 41 -3.57 15.30 11.15
CA LEU A 41 -2.54 14.36 10.72
C LEU A 41 -1.49 15.15 9.94
N ILE A 42 -0.25 15.08 10.40
CA ILE A 42 0.89 15.82 9.86
C ILE A 42 1.91 14.81 9.32
N GLY A 43 2.44 15.07 8.13
CA GLY A 43 3.50 14.27 7.53
C GLY A 43 4.89 14.69 7.99
N SER A 44 5.91 13.90 7.66
CA SER A 44 7.30 14.16 8.05
C SER A 44 7.86 15.53 7.61
N ASN A 45 7.30 16.15 6.57
CA ASN A 45 7.67 17.50 6.11
C ASN A 45 6.92 18.63 6.86
N ASN A 46 6.28 18.31 7.98
CA ASN A 46 5.46 19.23 8.77
C ASN A 46 4.25 19.83 8.02
N ARG A 47 3.84 19.23 6.90
CA ARG A 47 2.60 19.60 6.21
C ARG A 47 1.43 18.84 6.79
N VAL A 48 0.30 19.53 6.91
CA VAL A 48 -0.99 18.92 7.28
C VAL A 48 -1.46 18.07 6.10
N LEU A 49 -1.58 16.77 6.32
CA LEU A 49 -2.06 15.80 5.33
C LEU A 49 -3.58 15.69 5.37
N ALA A 50 -4.16 15.72 6.57
CA ALA A 50 -5.60 15.68 6.78
C ALA A 50 -6.00 16.33 8.10
N LEU A 51 -7.25 16.80 8.15
CA LEU A 51 -7.92 17.11 9.41
C LEU A 51 -8.55 15.84 9.96
N ILE A 52 -8.40 15.64 11.27
CA ILE A 52 -8.98 14.50 11.96
C ILE A 52 -10.41 14.87 12.37
N SER A 53 -11.39 14.10 11.91
CA SER A 53 -12.80 14.31 12.23
C SER A 53 -13.01 14.31 13.73
N GLU A 54 -13.87 15.22 14.21
CA GLU A 54 -14.19 15.29 15.63
C GLU A 54 -14.96 14.05 16.06
N HIS A 55 -14.41 13.35 17.05
CA HIS A 55 -15.07 12.24 17.72
C HIS A 55 -15.63 12.73 19.05
N GLN A 56 -16.95 12.81 19.14
CA GLN A 56 -17.67 13.06 20.39
C GLN A 56 -17.62 11.78 21.23
N ILE A 57 -17.16 11.90 22.47
CA ILE A 57 -17.07 10.76 23.38
C ILE A 57 -18.46 10.55 23.98
N ASN A 58 -19.26 9.82 23.21
CA ASN A 58 -20.57 9.37 23.65
C ASN A 58 -20.40 8.08 24.45
N SER A 59 -21.05 8.03 25.59
CA SER A 59 -21.08 6.84 26.43
C SER A 59 -22.44 6.76 27.09
N ASP A 60 -23.00 5.55 27.11
CA ASP A 60 -24.24 5.26 27.82
C ASP A 60 -24.04 5.19 29.35
N TYR A 61 -22.80 5.40 29.81
CA TYR A 61 -22.47 5.51 31.23
C TYR A 61 -22.60 6.95 31.72
N ASP A 62 -23.26 7.12 32.86
CA ASP A 62 -23.29 8.37 33.60
C ASP A 62 -21.92 8.66 34.21
N TYR A 63 -21.17 9.58 33.60
CA TYR A 63 -19.95 10.11 34.19
C TYR A 63 -20.28 11.32 35.06
N GLY A 64 -19.93 11.24 36.34
CA GLY A 64 -20.12 12.32 37.30
C GLY A 64 -18.79 12.90 37.77
N LEU A 65 -18.62 14.22 37.61
CA LEU A 65 -17.54 14.95 38.27
C LEU A 65 -17.85 15.04 39.77
N ARG A 66 -16.88 14.67 40.62
CA ARG A 66 -17.06 14.71 42.08
C ARG A 66 -16.39 15.94 42.67
N LEU A 67 -17.12 16.67 43.51
CA LEU A 67 -16.56 17.70 44.38
C LEU A 67 -15.73 17.00 45.47
N LEU A 68 -14.41 17.03 45.29
CA LEU A 68 -13.45 16.45 46.23
C LEU A 68 -12.65 17.56 46.93
N SER A 69 -12.40 17.39 48.22
CA SER A 69 -11.45 18.20 49.00
C SER A 69 -10.01 18.02 48.50
N LYS A 70 -9.08 18.88 48.94
CA LYS A 70 -7.67 18.79 48.52
C LYS A 70 -7.05 17.43 48.89
N ASP A 71 -7.33 16.95 50.09
CA ASP A 71 -6.79 15.68 50.61
C ASP A 71 -7.36 14.50 49.82
N GLU A 72 -8.66 14.49 49.53
CA GLU A 72 -9.31 13.46 48.71
C GLU A 72 -8.80 13.46 47.25
N LYS A 73 -8.47 14.63 46.69
CA LYS A 73 -7.87 14.71 45.34
C LYS A 73 -6.46 14.12 45.31
N GLU A 74 -5.66 14.36 46.34
CA GLU A 74 -4.32 13.79 46.45
C GLU A 74 -4.35 12.29 46.71
N GLN A 75 -5.30 11.82 47.51
CA GLN A 75 -5.50 10.41 47.78
C GLN A 75 -6.03 9.67 46.54
N SER A 76 -7.02 10.22 45.83
CA SER A 76 -7.51 9.66 44.55
C SER A 76 -6.37 9.50 43.53
N ARG A 77 -5.46 10.48 43.43
CA ARG A 77 -4.31 10.40 42.52
C ARG A 77 -3.30 9.31 42.89
N LYS A 78 -3.22 8.91 44.17
CA LYS A 78 -2.30 7.88 44.66
C LYS A 78 -2.92 6.48 44.62
N GLU A 79 -4.24 6.37 44.83
CA GLU A 79 -4.94 5.10 44.99
C GLU A 79 -5.67 4.63 43.71
N ASN A 80 -6.15 5.55 42.86
CA ASN A 80 -6.91 5.17 41.67
C ASN A 80 -6.01 4.89 40.46
N ARG A 81 -6.30 3.76 39.80
CA ARG A 81 -5.79 3.49 38.45
C ARG A 81 -6.47 4.47 37.48
N PRO A 82 -5.72 5.12 36.58
CA PRO A 82 -6.31 5.98 35.57
C PRO A 82 -7.29 5.17 34.71
N HIS A 83 -8.44 5.76 34.41
CA HIS A 83 -9.40 5.20 33.48
C HIS A 83 -8.85 5.33 32.06
N ARG A 84 -9.08 4.30 31.25
CA ARG A 84 -8.66 4.25 29.85
C ARG A 84 -9.88 4.23 28.94
N ARG A 85 -9.91 5.12 27.96
CA ARG A 85 -10.92 5.13 26.89
C ARG A 85 -10.21 5.02 25.55
N PHE A 86 -10.52 3.96 24.82
CA PHE A 86 -10.09 3.80 23.44
C PHE A 86 -10.91 4.73 22.53
N VAL A 87 -10.24 5.45 21.65
CA VAL A 87 -10.86 6.39 20.70
C VAL A 87 -10.34 6.10 19.30
N GLN A 88 -11.25 6.04 18.33
CA GLN A 88 -10.95 5.92 16.91
C GLN A 88 -11.36 7.19 16.19
N LEU A 89 -10.42 7.76 15.46
CA LEU A 89 -10.56 9.01 14.74
C LEU A 89 -10.30 8.77 13.26
N SER A 90 -11.09 9.41 12.39
CA SER A 90 -10.94 9.28 10.94
C SER A 90 -10.23 10.49 10.36
N ALA A 91 -9.28 10.23 9.46
CA ALA A 91 -8.52 11.25 8.73
C ALA A 91 -8.60 10.95 7.24
N GLN A 92 -9.55 11.60 6.55
CA GLN A 92 -9.72 11.44 5.11
C GLN A 92 -8.57 12.13 4.36
N LEU A 93 -7.91 11.40 3.47
CA LEU A 93 -6.81 11.89 2.67
C LEU A 93 -7.32 12.43 1.33
N THR A 94 -6.68 13.51 0.87
CA THR A 94 -6.83 13.99 -0.50
C THR A 94 -5.76 13.34 -1.39
N GLN A 95 -5.96 13.37 -2.70
CA GLN A 95 -4.96 12.89 -3.67
C GLN A 95 -3.61 13.61 -3.49
N ILE A 96 -3.63 14.92 -3.25
CA ILE A 96 -2.42 15.72 -3.02
C ILE A 96 -1.69 15.26 -1.75
N ALA A 97 -2.43 14.90 -0.70
CA ALA A 97 -1.84 14.39 0.53
C ALA A 97 -1.18 13.02 0.29
N ILE A 98 -1.84 12.13 -0.46
CA ILE A 98 -1.33 10.82 -0.83
C ILE A 98 -0.03 10.94 -1.64
N GLU A 99 -0.02 11.79 -2.66
CA GLU A 99 1.19 12.08 -3.45
C GLU A 99 2.30 12.69 -2.59
N SER A 100 1.96 13.56 -1.64
CA SER A 100 2.94 14.11 -0.71
C SER A 100 3.55 13.02 0.19
N ILE A 101 2.78 12.01 0.60
CA ILE A 101 3.28 10.89 1.40
C ILE A 101 4.26 10.05 0.57
N GLU A 102 3.90 9.70 -0.67
CA GLU A 102 4.77 8.91 -1.55
C GLU A 102 6.08 9.63 -1.87
N ASN A 103 6.00 10.92 -2.22
CA ASN A 103 7.20 11.72 -2.48
C ASN A 103 8.13 11.83 -1.26
N GLN A 104 7.60 11.73 -0.04
CA GLN A 104 8.42 11.66 1.18
C GLN A 104 9.04 10.28 1.33
N ARG A 105 8.23 9.25 1.20
CA ARG A 105 8.67 7.85 1.27
C ARG A 105 9.81 7.59 0.31
N ASP A 106 9.74 8.11 -0.91
CA ASP A 106 10.80 7.93 -1.91
C ASP A 106 12.13 8.58 -1.51
N LYS A 107 12.10 9.66 -0.72
CA LYS A 107 13.29 10.35 -0.21
C LYS A 107 13.89 9.70 1.03
N THR A 108 13.13 8.90 1.77
CA THR A 108 13.62 8.21 2.97
C THR A 108 14.36 6.91 2.58
N SER A 109 15.53 6.67 3.14
CA SER A 109 16.41 5.54 2.76
C SER A 109 15.81 4.15 3.03
N ASP A 110 15.09 4.00 4.13
CA ASP A 110 14.41 2.76 4.53
C ASP A 110 12.95 2.70 4.02
N LYS A 111 12.53 3.71 3.26
CA LYS A 111 11.16 3.88 2.73
C LYS A 111 10.07 3.79 3.81
N SER A 112 10.40 4.12 5.07
CA SER A 112 9.43 4.28 6.15
C SER A 112 8.71 5.63 6.04
N ILE A 113 7.53 5.71 6.65
CA ILE A 113 6.75 6.95 6.72
C ILE A 113 6.49 7.29 8.18
N ASN A 114 6.79 8.53 8.54
CA ASN A 114 6.53 9.08 9.86
C ASN A 114 5.34 10.04 9.81
N PHE A 115 4.36 9.77 10.65
CA PHE A 115 3.20 10.63 10.88
C PHE A 115 3.28 11.24 12.28
N SER A 116 2.84 12.49 12.38
CA SER A 116 2.61 13.18 13.65
C SER A 116 1.12 13.50 13.78
N LEU A 117 0.54 13.15 14.92
CA LEU A 117 -0.81 13.49 15.33
C LEU A 117 -0.72 14.71 16.25
N ASP A 118 -1.28 15.84 15.82
CA ASP A 118 -1.52 17.02 16.66
C ASP A 118 -2.99 16.97 17.09
N LEU A 119 -3.22 16.49 18.31
CA LEU A 119 -4.54 16.20 18.84
C LEU A 119 -5.02 17.34 19.74
N VAL A 120 -6.26 17.75 19.54
CA VAL A 120 -6.98 18.69 20.39
C VAL A 120 -8.04 17.92 21.15
N ILE A 121 -7.92 17.93 22.47
CA ILE A 121 -8.83 17.23 23.37
C ILE A 121 -9.61 18.26 24.16
N LYS A 122 -10.93 18.20 24.04
CA LYS A 122 -11.85 19.01 24.85
C LYS A 122 -12.29 18.16 26.03
N SER A 123 -12.16 18.69 27.23
CA SER A 123 -12.58 18.02 28.46
C SER A 123 -13.34 18.99 29.36
N MET A 124 -14.20 18.43 30.20
CA MET A 124 -14.87 19.12 31.29
C MET A 124 -14.13 18.83 32.59
N SER A 125 -13.92 19.84 33.41
CA SER A 125 -13.32 19.68 34.73
C SER A 125 -13.97 20.62 35.74
N LEU A 126 -13.96 20.23 37.01
CA LEU A 126 -14.34 21.13 38.10
C LEU A 126 -13.17 22.06 38.44
N THR A 127 -13.48 23.34 38.60
CA THR A 127 -12.59 24.29 39.28
C THR A 127 -12.37 23.86 40.71
N LYS A 128 -11.15 24.09 41.21
CA LYS A 128 -10.81 23.73 42.58
C LYS A 128 -11.37 24.75 43.57
N ASP A 129 -11.77 24.20 44.71
CA ASP A 129 -11.90 24.79 46.04
C ASP A 129 -13.15 25.65 46.31
N ILE A 130 -14.03 25.11 47.15
CA ILE A 130 -15.20 25.79 47.75
C ILE A 130 -14.76 26.96 48.68
N SER A 131 -13.46 27.25 48.78
CA SER A 131 -12.92 28.11 49.83
C SER A 131 -12.78 29.59 49.46
N ASP A 132 -13.05 30.05 48.24
CA ASP A 132 -12.97 31.49 47.93
C ASP A 132 -14.22 32.03 47.19
N ASN A 133 -14.90 32.92 47.91
CA ASN A 133 -16.29 33.27 47.71
C ASN A 133 -16.49 34.44 46.72
N ARG A 134 -15.93 34.37 45.51
CA ARG A 134 -16.14 35.40 44.47
C ARG A 134 -16.20 34.81 43.06
N PHE A 135 -17.42 34.68 42.51
CA PHE A 135 -17.71 34.48 41.08
C PHE A 135 -16.76 33.55 40.30
N GLU A 136 -16.47 32.35 40.84
CA GLU A 136 -15.67 31.38 40.10
C GLU A 136 -16.58 30.44 39.29
N ASP A 137 -16.21 30.21 38.02
CA ASP A 137 -16.88 29.23 37.15
C ASP A 137 -16.92 27.87 37.85
N PHE A 138 -18.10 27.26 38.00
CA PHE A 138 -18.25 25.94 38.65
C PHE A 138 -17.70 24.78 37.80
N ILE A 139 -17.80 24.93 36.47
CA ILE A 139 -17.32 23.98 35.47
C ILE A 139 -16.42 24.74 34.50
N LYS A 140 -15.25 24.18 34.20
CA LYS A 140 -14.38 24.67 33.13
C LYS A 140 -14.28 23.65 32.01
N ILE A 141 -14.45 24.14 30.79
CA ILE A 141 -14.05 23.41 29.59
C ILE A 141 -12.56 23.68 29.39
N LYS A 142 -11.77 22.61 29.44
CA LYS A 142 -10.34 22.65 29.18
C LYS A 142 -10.11 22.14 27.75
N ILE A 143 -9.20 22.83 27.06
CA ILE A 143 -8.70 22.40 25.76
C ILE A 143 -7.22 22.06 25.96
N ALA A 144 -6.88 20.80 25.77
CA ALA A 144 -5.50 20.32 25.79
C ALA A 144 -5.03 20.01 24.36
N ARG A 145 -3.74 20.23 24.11
CA ARG A 145 -3.08 19.78 22.89
C ARG A 145 -2.05 18.73 23.23
N GLU A 146 -2.08 17.61 22.52
CA GLU A 146 -1.18 16.48 22.71
C GLU A 146 -0.58 16.09 21.37
N TYR A 147 0.71 15.77 21.39
CA TYR A 147 1.46 15.37 20.20
C TYR A 147 1.85 13.90 20.30
N SER A 148 1.71 13.18 19.20
CA SER A 148 2.05 11.76 19.14
C SER A 148 2.63 11.41 17.79
N ASN A 149 3.66 10.58 17.75
CA ASN A 149 4.31 10.16 16.52
C ASN A 149 4.04 8.68 16.26
N VAL A 150 3.81 8.34 15.00
CA VAL A 150 3.62 6.96 14.52
C VAL A 150 4.50 6.77 13.30
N SER A 151 5.36 5.75 13.36
CA SER A 151 6.16 5.33 12.22
C SER A 151 5.55 4.08 11.61
N ILE A 152 5.49 4.03 10.28
CA ILE A 152 5.02 2.88 9.52
C ILE A 152 6.20 2.40 8.67
N GLU A 153 6.64 1.18 8.91
CA GLU A 153 7.73 0.57 8.17
C GLU A 153 7.33 0.27 6.72
N GLN A 154 8.32 0.17 5.83
CA GLN A 154 8.09 -0.13 4.41
C GLN A 154 7.27 -1.40 4.19
N SER A 155 7.58 -2.46 4.93
CA SER A 155 6.91 -3.76 4.82
C SER A 155 5.43 -3.63 5.15
N GLU A 156 5.09 -2.88 6.19
CA GLU A 156 3.71 -2.62 6.58
C GLU A 156 3.00 -1.71 5.57
N TRP A 157 3.68 -0.66 5.08
CA TRP A 157 3.13 0.25 4.08
C TRP A 157 2.71 -0.47 2.79
N ILE A 158 3.60 -1.30 2.25
CA ILE A 158 3.33 -2.03 1.00
C ILE A 158 2.13 -2.97 1.20
N ASN A 159 2.14 -3.75 2.29
CA ASN A 159 1.17 -4.82 2.47
C ASN A 159 -0.21 -4.36 2.98
N LYS A 160 -0.28 -3.23 3.70
CA LYS A 160 -1.52 -2.80 4.37
C LYS A 160 -2.04 -1.43 3.92
N PHE A 161 -1.20 -0.59 3.30
CA PHE A 161 -1.56 0.79 2.96
C PHE A 161 -1.64 1.03 1.46
N SER A 162 -0.66 0.53 0.70
CA SER A 162 -0.45 0.95 -0.69
C SER A 162 -1.66 0.71 -1.60
N GLU A 163 -2.20 -0.51 -1.62
CA GLU A 163 -3.36 -0.88 -2.45
C GLU A 163 -4.59 -0.04 -2.11
N LYS A 164 -4.89 0.10 -0.81
CA LYS A 164 -6.12 0.72 -0.31
C LYS A 164 -6.13 2.24 -0.47
N LEU A 165 -4.96 2.86 -0.42
CA LEU A 165 -4.84 4.31 -0.64
C LEU A 165 -4.73 4.65 -2.14
N GLY A 166 -4.85 3.68 -3.05
CA GLY A 166 -4.67 3.91 -4.49
C GLY A 166 -3.25 4.40 -4.81
N ILE A 167 -2.28 3.99 -4.00
CA ILE A 167 -0.90 4.45 -4.06
C ILE A 167 -0.12 3.60 -5.05
N GLY A 168 0.43 4.29 -6.04
CA GLY A 168 1.09 3.72 -7.21
C GLY A 168 0.44 4.28 -8.47
N LYS A 169 1.25 4.82 -9.38
CA LYS A 169 0.75 5.14 -10.73
C LYS A 169 0.57 3.82 -11.46
N PHE A 170 -0.60 3.22 -11.34
CA PHE A 170 -0.93 2.01 -12.06
C PHE A 170 -1.45 2.38 -13.45
N MET A 171 -0.80 1.86 -14.48
CA MET A 171 -1.48 1.66 -15.76
C MET A 171 -2.20 0.32 -15.68
N LEU A 172 -3.51 0.33 -15.92
CA LEU A 172 -4.24 -0.90 -16.12
C LEU A 172 -3.76 -1.50 -17.45
N VAL A 173 -3.14 -2.67 -17.37
CA VAL A 173 -2.83 -3.48 -18.55
C VAL A 173 -3.80 -4.65 -18.55
N GLU A 174 -4.83 -4.56 -19.39
CA GLU A 174 -5.85 -5.60 -19.49
C GLU A 174 -5.34 -6.76 -20.32
N LEU A 175 -5.49 -7.97 -19.77
CA LEU A 175 -5.22 -9.19 -20.51
C LEU A 175 -6.46 -9.55 -21.34
N LYS A 176 -6.33 -9.51 -22.67
CA LYS A 176 -7.38 -10.00 -23.58
C LYS A 176 -7.33 -11.53 -23.65
N VAL A 177 -8.30 -12.20 -23.04
CA VAL A 177 -8.46 -13.66 -23.09
C VAL A 177 -9.39 -14.02 -24.25
N PRO A 178 -9.00 -14.91 -25.18
CA PRO A 178 -9.86 -15.32 -26.28
C PRO A 178 -11.16 -15.98 -25.79
N ASN A 179 -12.31 -15.59 -26.34
CA ASN A 179 -13.63 -16.14 -26.00
C ASN A 179 -14.17 -17.16 -27.03
N SER A 180 -13.46 -17.35 -28.15
CA SER A 180 -13.85 -18.19 -29.29
C SER A 180 -13.31 -19.62 -29.15
N GLU A 181 -13.78 -20.55 -30.00
CA GLU A 181 -13.10 -21.84 -30.20
C GLU A 181 -11.71 -21.60 -30.80
N VAL A 182 -10.70 -21.54 -29.93
CA VAL A 182 -9.29 -21.45 -30.30
C VAL A 182 -8.75 -22.86 -30.53
N PRO A 183 -7.94 -23.12 -31.57
CA PRO A 183 -7.32 -24.42 -31.76
C PRO A 183 -6.57 -24.90 -30.51
N ASP A 184 -6.65 -26.19 -30.18
CA ASP A 184 -6.08 -26.79 -28.96
C ASP A 184 -4.62 -26.42 -28.70
N PHE A 185 -3.84 -26.32 -29.77
CA PHE A 185 -2.44 -25.89 -29.71
C PHE A 185 -2.28 -24.50 -29.07
N TRP A 186 -3.03 -23.52 -29.58
CA TRP A 186 -3.02 -22.14 -29.09
C TRP A 186 -3.58 -22.03 -27.69
N ASN A 187 -4.63 -22.78 -27.38
CA ASN A 187 -5.23 -22.78 -26.05
C ASN A 187 -4.24 -23.28 -24.98
N LYS A 188 -3.54 -24.40 -25.26
CA LYS A 188 -2.49 -24.92 -24.36
C LYS A 188 -1.36 -23.94 -24.13
N LEU A 189 -0.87 -23.30 -25.20
CA LEU A 189 0.20 -22.31 -25.07
C LEU A 189 -0.29 -21.08 -24.30
N PHE A 190 -1.46 -20.55 -24.63
CA PHE A 190 -2.02 -19.36 -24.00
C PHE A 190 -2.21 -19.56 -22.50
N GLU A 191 -2.77 -20.69 -22.08
CA GLU A 191 -2.93 -21.01 -20.65
C GLU A 191 -1.59 -21.14 -19.91
N LEU A 192 -0.58 -21.71 -20.57
CA LEU A 192 0.75 -21.84 -19.99
C LEU A 192 1.45 -20.47 -19.82
N LEU A 193 1.27 -19.57 -20.78
CA LEU A 193 1.77 -18.19 -20.70
C LEU A 193 1.00 -17.35 -19.68
N ARG A 194 -0.32 -17.48 -19.66
CA ARG A 194 -1.21 -16.85 -18.69
C ARG A 194 -0.82 -17.24 -17.27
N LYS A 195 -0.56 -18.53 -17.02
CA LYS A 195 -0.09 -19.01 -15.73
C LYS A 195 1.21 -18.30 -15.30
N ASN A 196 2.19 -18.17 -16.20
CA ASN A 196 3.44 -17.46 -15.87
C ASN A 196 3.16 -15.98 -15.53
N VAL A 197 2.24 -15.31 -16.24
CA VAL A 197 1.84 -13.93 -15.94
C VAL A 197 1.16 -13.82 -14.57
N THR A 198 0.26 -14.74 -14.23
CA THR A 198 -0.36 -14.80 -12.90
C THR A 198 0.68 -15.06 -11.81
N ASP A 199 1.63 -15.97 -12.04
CA ASP A 199 2.70 -16.26 -11.08
C ASP A 199 3.66 -15.06 -10.90
N MET A 200 3.92 -14.28 -11.97
CA MET A 200 4.63 -12.99 -11.89
C MET A 200 3.85 -11.99 -11.05
N GLU A 201 2.55 -11.83 -11.28
CA GLU A 201 1.69 -10.90 -10.51
C GLU A 201 1.73 -11.23 -9.01
N LEU A 202 1.56 -12.50 -8.65
CA LEU A 202 1.64 -12.95 -7.25
C LEU A 202 3.00 -12.63 -6.62
N SER A 203 4.09 -12.81 -7.38
CA SER A 203 5.45 -12.54 -6.92
C SER A 203 5.71 -11.04 -6.76
N ILE A 204 5.17 -10.20 -7.65
CA ILE A 204 5.23 -8.74 -7.54
C ILE A 204 4.49 -8.26 -6.30
N ARG A 205 3.29 -8.80 -6.05
CA ARG A 205 2.48 -8.47 -4.86
C ARG A 205 3.19 -8.81 -3.55
N SER A 206 3.99 -9.88 -3.53
CA SER A 206 4.79 -10.27 -2.36
C SER A 206 6.15 -9.59 -2.26
N GLY A 207 6.54 -8.75 -3.23
CA GLY A 207 7.85 -8.11 -3.26
C GLY A 207 9.02 -9.02 -3.67
N ASP A 208 8.74 -10.18 -4.27
CA ASP A 208 9.74 -11.18 -4.66
C ASP A 208 10.17 -10.97 -6.13
N TRP A 209 11.11 -10.05 -6.32
CA TRP A 209 11.59 -9.65 -7.64
C TRP A 209 12.35 -10.78 -8.35
N GLN A 210 13.15 -11.56 -7.61
CA GLN A 210 13.90 -12.69 -8.15
C GLN A 210 12.97 -13.75 -8.74
N LYS A 211 11.93 -14.10 -7.99
CA LYS A 211 10.92 -15.06 -8.45
C LYS A 211 10.09 -14.51 -9.61
N THR A 212 9.84 -13.20 -9.63
CA THR A 212 9.22 -12.54 -10.79
C THR A 212 10.07 -12.73 -12.04
N MET A 213 11.38 -12.51 -11.97
CA MET A 213 12.29 -12.73 -13.11
C MET A 213 12.33 -14.19 -13.56
N LEU A 214 12.24 -15.14 -12.62
CA LEU A 214 12.14 -16.57 -12.92
C LEU A 214 10.90 -16.91 -13.77
N PHE A 215 9.74 -16.37 -13.42
CA PHE A 215 8.53 -16.57 -14.21
C PHE A 215 8.53 -15.78 -15.52
N ALA A 216 9.15 -14.59 -15.56
CA ALA A 216 9.34 -13.84 -16.79
C ALA A 216 10.21 -14.61 -17.79
N ARG A 217 11.33 -15.19 -17.35
CA ARG A 217 12.17 -16.05 -18.19
C ARG A 217 11.37 -17.24 -18.73
N LYS A 218 10.60 -17.92 -17.87
CA LYS A 218 9.72 -19.01 -18.29
C LYS A 218 8.72 -18.55 -19.35
N PHE A 219 8.12 -17.37 -19.18
CA PHE A 219 7.19 -16.81 -20.15
C PHE A 219 7.84 -16.66 -21.54
N PHE A 220 8.99 -15.99 -21.63
CA PHE A 220 9.69 -15.82 -22.91
C PHE A 220 10.28 -17.14 -23.47
N GLU A 221 10.68 -18.06 -22.58
CA GLU A 221 11.11 -19.42 -22.94
C GLU A 221 9.99 -20.25 -23.56
N ASN A 222 8.75 -20.07 -23.12
CA ASN A 222 7.62 -20.82 -23.65
C ASN A 222 7.14 -20.25 -25.00
N ILE A 223 7.26 -18.94 -25.18
CA ILE A 223 6.97 -18.26 -26.45
C ILE A 223 8.01 -18.62 -27.53
N LYS A 224 9.31 -18.60 -27.21
CA LYS A 224 10.47 -19.07 -28.01
C LYS A 224 10.42 -18.87 -29.55
N ILE A 225 9.85 -17.76 -30.01
CA ILE A 225 9.62 -17.53 -31.46
C ILE A 225 10.93 -17.26 -32.25
N GLY A 226 12.02 -16.95 -31.54
CA GLY A 226 13.36 -16.83 -32.12
C GLY A 226 14.13 -18.16 -32.26
N ASP A 227 13.71 -19.24 -31.60
CA ASP A 227 14.42 -20.53 -31.64
C ASP A 227 14.07 -21.31 -32.91
N LYS A 228 15.09 -21.77 -33.66
CA LYS A 228 14.93 -22.49 -34.94
C LYS A 228 14.55 -23.97 -34.78
N LYS A 229 14.32 -24.44 -33.55
CA LYS A 229 13.95 -25.85 -33.27
C LYS A 229 12.59 -26.22 -33.85
N LYS A 230 12.44 -27.52 -34.16
CA LYS A 230 11.33 -28.09 -34.93
C LYS A 230 9.95 -27.83 -34.31
N GLY A 231 9.84 -27.77 -32.98
CA GLY A 231 8.57 -27.51 -32.28
C GLY A 231 8.08 -26.06 -32.33
N HIS A 232 8.92 -25.10 -32.71
CA HIS A 232 8.56 -23.67 -32.77
C HIS A 232 8.26 -23.17 -34.19
N LYS A 233 8.55 -23.99 -35.22
CA LYS A 233 8.24 -23.68 -36.61
C LYS A 233 6.74 -23.56 -36.85
N GLU A 234 5.97 -24.51 -36.31
CA GLU A 234 4.51 -24.55 -36.46
C GLU A 234 3.85 -23.29 -35.88
N PHE A 235 4.22 -22.92 -34.64
CA PHE A 235 3.79 -21.66 -34.03
C PHE A 235 4.11 -20.44 -34.91
N ARG A 236 5.37 -20.35 -35.37
CA ARG A 236 5.85 -19.21 -36.14
C ARG A 236 5.15 -19.10 -37.49
N GLU A 237 4.89 -20.23 -38.15
CA GLU A 237 4.13 -20.30 -39.40
C GLU A 237 2.68 -19.84 -39.20
N GLU A 238 2.00 -20.32 -38.15
CA GLU A 238 0.63 -19.91 -37.84
C GLU A 238 0.54 -18.43 -37.43
N LEU A 239 1.47 -17.94 -36.61
CA LEU A 239 1.50 -16.53 -36.21
C LEU A 239 1.86 -15.62 -37.39
N ASN A 240 2.81 -16.04 -38.25
CA ASN A 240 3.12 -15.31 -39.48
C ASN A 240 1.87 -15.16 -40.34
N LYS A 241 1.13 -16.25 -40.56
CA LYS A 241 -0.11 -16.23 -41.34
C LYS A 241 -1.11 -15.20 -40.78
N LYS A 242 -1.40 -15.26 -39.48
CA LYS A 242 -2.33 -14.33 -38.81
C LYS A 242 -1.84 -12.87 -38.88
N MET A 243 -0.55 -12.63 -38.66
CA MET A 243 0.02 -11.28 -38.71
C MET A 243 0.01 -10.71 -40.15
N THR A 244 0.26 -11.55 -41.16
CA THR A 244 0.16 -11.16 -42.57
C THR A 244 -1.30 -10.90 -42.99
N GLU A 245 -2.27 -11.67 -42.49
CA GLU A 245 -3.70 -11.39 -42.67
C GLU A 245 -4.09 -10.01 -42.08
N LEU A 246 -3.44 -9.60 -40.99
CA LEU A 246 -3.54 -8.26 -40.40
C LEU A 246 -2.68 -7.18 -41.10
N GLN A 247 -2.13 -7.48 -42.27
CA GLN A 247 -1.31 -6.58 -43.10
C GLN A 247 0.01 -6.12 -42.45
N HIS A 248 0.55 -6.86 -41.48
CA HIS A 248 1.91 -6.63 -41.03
C HIS A 248 2.92 -7.02 -42.11
N SER A 249 3.96 -6.18 -42.29
CA SER A 249 5.05 -6.50 -43.21
C SER A 249 5.94 -7.62 -42.67
N GLU A 250 6.53 -8.39 -43.57
CA GLU A 250 7.44 -9.48 -43.22
C GLU A 250 8.61 -9.01 -42.34
N LYS A 251 9.15 -7.83 -42.66
CA LYS A 251 10.19 -7.15 -41.85
C LYS A 251 9.68 -6.79 -40.45
N GLY A 252 8.44 -6.29 -40.33
CA GLY A 252 7.83 -5.96 -39.04
C GLY A 252 7.63 -7.19 -38.15
N ILE A 253 7.21 -8.30 -38.75
CA ILE A 253 7.05 -9.59 -38.05
C ILE A 253 8.41 -10.10 -37.57
N GLN A 254 9.45 -10.03 -38.40
CA GLN A 254 10.80 -10.44 -38.01
C GLN A 254 11.34 -9.59 -36.85
N ASN A 255 11.16 -8.27 -36.89
CA ASN A 255 11.59 -7.38 -35.81
C ASN A 255 10.90 -7.72 -34.46
N LEU A 256 9.63 -8.13 -34.48
CA LEU A 256 8.93 -8.58 -33.29
C LEU A 256 9.60 -9.83 -32.70
N TYR A 257 9.94 -10.82 -33.52
CA TYR A 257 10.61 -12.03 -33.07
C TYR A 257 12.00 -11.77 -32.50
N ASP A 258 12.76 -10.88 -33.15
CA ASP A 258 14.07 -10.47 -32.66
C ASP A 258 13.93 -9.76 -31.30
N GLY A 259 12.95 -8.87 -31.13
CA GLY A 259 12.66 -8.21 -29.85
C GLY A 259 12.31 -9.20 -28.73
N ILE A 260 11.44 -10.17 -29.01
CA ILE A 260 11.06 -11.22 -28.06
C ILE A 260 12.28 -12.05 -27.64
N TRP A 261 13.17 -12.36 -28.59
CA TRP A 261 14.42 -13.06 -28.29
C TRP A 261 15.34 -12.25 -27.39
N GLN A 262 15.50 -10.94 -27.65
CA GLN A 262 16.30 -10.07 -26.78
C GLN A 262 15.74 -9.97 -25.36
N PHE A 263 14.42 -10.03 -25.17
CA PHE A 263 13.82 -10.09 -23.82
C PHE A 263 14.06 -11.42 -23.11
N PHE A 264 14.08 -12.54 -23.84
CA PHE A 264 14.51 -13.83 -23.30
C PHE A 264 15.97 -13.79 -22.80
N GLU A 265 16.87 -13.23 -23.59
CA GLU A 265 18.29 -13.05 -23.22
C GLU A 265 18.43 -12.13 -22.01
N PHE A 266 17.70 -11.00 -21.98
CA PHE A 266 17.69 -10.08 -20.85
C PHE A 266 17.25 -10.76 -19.55
N THR A 267 16.13 -11.48 -19.56
CA THR A 267 15.61 -12.17 -18.37
C THR A 267 16.48 -13.35 -17.95
N SER A 268 17.18 -14.01 -18.88
CA SER A 268 18.05 -15.15 -18.59
C SER A 268 19.27 -14.79 -17.74
N LYS A 269 19.78 -13.56 -17.84
CA LYS A 269 20.92 -13.07 -17.04
C LYS A 269 20.67 -13.05 -15.54
N PHE A 270 19.40 -13.00 -15.11
CA PHE A 270 19.04 -12.97 -13.70
C PHE A 270 18.99 -14.37 -13.07
N ILE A 271 19.15 -15.44 -13.87
CA ILE A 271 18.90 -16.83 -13.45
C ILE A 271 20.11 -17.73 -13.70
N HIS A 272 20.79 -17.56 -14.84
CA HIS A 272 21.92 -18.41 -15.21
C HIS A 272 23.23 -17.84 -14.71
N ASP A 273 23.99 -18.69 -14.01
CA ASP A 273 25.34 -18.42 -13.53
C ASP A 273 26.40 -18.63 -14.61
N LYS A 274 26.02 -18.95 -15.86
CA LYS A 274 26.93 -19.21 -16.99
C LYS A 274 26.54 -18.48 -18.28
N ASP A 275 27.54 -17.97 -18.98
CA ASP A 275 27.41 -17.37 -20.31
C ASP A 275 27.18 -18.42 -21.41
N THR A 276 26.90 -17.94 -22.62
CA THR A 276 26.71 -18.78 -23.83
C THR A 276 27.94 -19.60 -24.21
N ASP A 277 29.13 -19.22 -23.72
CA ASP A 277 30.41 -19.87 -23.97
C ASP A 277 30.80 -20.85 -22.83
N GLY A 278 29.96 -20.99 -21.80
CA GLY A 278 30.16 -21.89 -20.66
C GLY A 278 31.00 -21.32 -19.51
N ASN A 279 31.40 -20.06 -19.56
CA ASN A 279 32.08 -19.40 -18.44
C ASN A 279 31.07 -18.95 -17.39
N ASN A 280 31.46 -18.97 -16.12
CA ASN A 280 30.60 -18.46 -15.07
C ASN A 280 30.44 -16.92 -15.20
N TYR A 281 29.22 -16.41 -15.11
CA TYR A 281 29.00 -15.00 -14.84
C TYR A 281 29.54 -14.70 -13.43
N GLU A 282 30.49 -13.76 -13.30
CA GLU A 282 31.13 -13.46 -12.02
C GLU A 282 30.14 -12.94 -10.96
N VAL A 283 29.01 -12.34 -11.36
CA VAL A 283 27.93 -11.88 -10.47
C VAL A 283 26.58 -11.90 -11.20
N LEU A 284 25.57 -12.57 -10.63
CA LEU A 284 24.18 -12.46 -11.07
C LEU A 284 23.61 -11.08 -10.69
N PRO A 285 23.00 -10.33 -11.61
CA PRO A 285 22.30 -9.10 -11.27
C PRO A 285 21.18 -9.38 -10.25
N ILE A 286 21.11 -8.59 -9.19
CA ILE A 286 19.99 -8.63 -8.24
C ILE A 286 18.86 -7.78 -8.84
N PRO A 287 17.69 -8.35 -9.15
CA PRO A 287 16.61 -7.62 -9.80
C PRO A 287 16.01 -6.58 -8.86
N SER A 288 15.81 -5.39 -9.42
CA SER A 288 15.07 -4.31 -8.78
C SER A 288 13.56 -4.45 -9.00
N LYS A 289 12.80 -3.62 -8.29
CA LYS A 289 11.37 -3.45 -8.52
C LYS A 289 11.09 -3.09 -9.98
N GLU A 290 11.84 -2.13 -10.51
CA GLU A 290 11.66 -1.57 -11.84
C GLU A 290 11.87 -2.63 -12.94
N ASP A 291 12.87 -3.51 -12.77
CA ASP A 291 13.10 -4.64 -13.68
C ASP A 291 11.89 -5.59 -13.72
N ALA A 292 11.36 -5.95 -12.55
CA ALA A 292 10.21 -6.84 -12.41
C ALA A 292 8.94 -6.26 -13.06
N TYR A 293 8.64 -4.97 -12.82
CA TYR A 293 7.49 -4.32 -13.44
C TYR A 293 7.64 -4.17 -14.96
N PHE A 294 8.86 -3.89 -15.45
CA PHE A 294 9.12 -3.78 -16.88
C PHE A 294 8.83 -5.10 -17.61
N VAL A 295 9.40 -6.21 -17.14
CA VAL A 295 9.19 -7.51 -17.80
C VAL A 295 7.76 -8.03 -17.66
N TYR A 296 7.09 -7.70 -16.54
CA TYR A 296 5.68 -8.01 -16.35
C TYR A 296 4.81 -7.27 -17.38
N ALA A 297 4.99 -5.94 -17.52
CA ALA A 297 4.23 -5.15 -18.48
C ALA A 297 4.41 -5.62 -19.92
N LEU A 298 5.65 -5.96 -20.31
CA LEU A 298 5.94 -6.56 -21.62
C LEU A 298 5.26 -7.91 -21.81
N SER A 299 5.28 -8.76 -20.79
CA SER A 299 4.67 -10.10 -20.84
C SER A 299 3.15 -10.01 -21.00
N VAL A 300 2.49 -9.14 -20.23
CA VAL A 300 1.05 -8.90 -20.36
C VAL A 300 0.71 -8.33 -21.74
N GLY A 301 1.48 -7.33 -22.22
CA GLY A 301 1.26 -6.73 -23.53
C GLY A 301 1.42 -7.73 -24.67
N LEU A 302 2.44 -8.58 -24.61
CA LEU A 302 2.65 -9.63 -25.62
C LEU A 302 1.55 -10.70 -25.56
N LEU A 303 1.15 -11.13 -24.37
CA LEU A 303 0.04 -12.08 -24.23
C LEU A 303 -1.28 -11.49 -24.74
N GLY A 304 -1.54 -10.21 -24.50
CA GLY A 304 -2.70 -9.50 -25.03
C GLY A 304 -2.68 -9.37 -26.57
N LEU A 305 -1.51 -9.13 -27.17
CA LEU A 305 -1.33 -9.15 -28.62
C LEU A 305 -1.67 -10.54 -29.19
N LEU A 306 -1.15 -11.60 -28.58
CA LEU A 306 -1.46 -12.98 -28.99
C LEU A 306 -2.95 -13.27 -28.83
N GLY A 307 -3.56 -12.92 -27.70
CA GLY A 307 -4.99 -13.12 -27.44
C GLY A 307 -5.88 -12.44 -28.48
N LYS A 308 -5.57 -11.19 -28.85
CA LYS A 308 -6.29 -10.47 -29.92
C LYS A 308 -6.19 -11.17 -31.27
N ASN A 309 -5.03 -11.73 -31.60
CA ASN A 309 -4.83 -12.40 -32.89
C ASN A 309 -5.52 -13.78 -32.96
N LEU A 310 -6.04 -14.29 -31.85
CA LEU A 310 -6.74 -15.59 -31.76
C LEU A 310 -8.27 -15.48 -31.83
N GLU A 311 -8.82 -14.27 -31.77
CA GLU A 311 -10.21 -13.98 -32.13
C GLU A 311 -10.39 -13.89 -33.65
#